data_AF-A0A8T6RMA5-F1
#
_entry.id   AF-A0A8T6RMA5-F1
#
_cell.length_a   1.000
_cell.length_b   1.000
_cell.length_c   1.000
_cell.angle_alpha   90.00
_cell.angle_beta   90.00
_cell.angle_gamma   90.00
#
_symmetry.space_group_name_H-M   'P 1'
#
loop_
_entity.id
_entity.type
_entity.pdbx_description
1 polymer ?
#
loop_
_entity_poly.entity_id
_entity_poly.type
_entity_poly.pdbx_seq_one_letter_code
_entity_poly.pdbx_strand_id
1 'polypeptide(L)'
;MKIVYLDTCIIISYLKKDDKFHNISKIIMNASNLERIDSQITLIEIASVISRQFENIKFNDHELKGWEELNPHEKKATIILYLIEQLSINFYVNLGTEKLNLKNQDFKINIDFSKAFQIAPLFSLRTLDNLQLAACLNLKNVKNLKIDYFITSDELILNQSKIIQKLVDLTVIHPEKLIEIEHL
;
A
#
# COMPACT_ATOMS: atom_id res chain seq x y z
N MET A 1 -12.73 -9.85 12.55
CA MET A 1 -12.13 -9.43 11.28
C MET A 1 -10.95 -8.53 11.60
N LYS A 2 -9.79 -8.78 10.99
CA LYS A 2 -8.58 -7.99 11.19
C LYS A 2 -8.47 -6.95 10.09
N ILE A 3 -8.11 -5.71 10.42
CA ILE A 3 -7.93 -4.65 9.42
C ILE A 3 -6.45 -4.58 9.07
N VAL A 4 -6.12 -4.73 7.79
CA VAL A 4 -4.74 -4.73 7.31
C VAL A 4 -4.52 -3.64 6.27
N TYR A 5 -3.43 -2.90 6.44
CA TYR A 5 -2.93 -1.97 5.42
C TYR A 5 -1.92 -2.71 4.55
N LEU A 6 -2.14 -2.72 3.24
CA LEU A 6 -1.27 -3.40 2.29
C LEU A 6 -0.26 -2.42 1.70
N ASP A 7 1.01 -2.80 1.69
CA ASP A 7 1.99 -2.10 0.87
C ASP A 7 1.79 -2.47 -0.61
N THR A 8 2.17 -1.55 -1.51
CA THR A 8 2.04 -1.74 -2.96
C THR A 8 2.78 -2.98 -3.44
N CYS A 9 3.90 -3.35 -2.81
CA CYS A 9 4.63 -4.57 -3.16
C CYS A 9 3.77 -5.85 -3.04
N ILE A 10 2.89 -5.93 -2.04
CA ILE A 10 1.98 -7.07 -1.84
C ILE A 10 0.92 -7.10 -2.93
N ILE A 11 0.37 -5.93 -3.26
CA ILE A 11 -0.63 -5.75 -4.31
C ILE A 11 -0.07 -6.12 -5.69
N ILE A 12 1.13 -5.65 -6.01
CA ILE A 12 1.76 -5.94 -7.30
C ILE A 12 2.16 -7.42 -7.42
N SER A 13 2.58 -8.04 -6.32
CA SER A 13 2.90 -9.48 -6.28
C SER A 13 1.69 -10.35 -6.63
N TYR A 14 0.47 -9.90 -6.31
CA TYR A 14 -0.76 -10.58 -6.73
C TYR A 14 -0.87 -10.70 -8.26
N LEU A 15 -0.39 -9.73 -9.03
CA LEU A 15 -0.39 -9.80 -10.50
C LEU A 15 0.77 -10.62 -11.07
N LYS A 16 1.96 -10.51 -10.48
CA LYS A 16 3.18 -11.01 -11.09
C LYS A 16 3.36 -12.49 -10.75
N LYS A 17 2.92 -13.39 -11.63
CA LYS A 17 2.97 -14.85 -11.42
C LYS A 17 4.36 -15.41 -11.08
N ASP A 18 5.41 -14.78 -11.59
CA ASP A 18 6.81 -15.18 -11.33
C ASP A 18 7.39 -14.53 -10.06
N ASP A 19 6.63 -13.67 -9.37
CA ASP A 19 7.06 -13.07 -8.11
C ASP A 19 7.05 -14.12 -7.00
N LYS A 20 8.12 -14.16 -6.20
CA LYS A 20 8.26 -15.11 -5.09
C LYS A 20 7.12 -14.98 -4.06
N PHE A 21 6.48 -13.82 -3.97
CA PHE A 21 5.36 -13.57 -3.07
C PHE A 21 3.99 -13.73 -3.74
N HIS A 22 3.89 -14.13 -5.01
CA HIS A 22 2.62 -14.25 -5.73
C HIS A 22 1.58 -15.10 -4.99
N ASN A 23 1.97 -16.30 -4.58
CA ASN A 23 1.06 -17.24 -3.89
C ASN A 23 0.65 -16.70 -2.52
N ILE A 24 1.58 -16.07 -1.80
CA ILE A 24 1.33 -15.47 -0.49
C ILE A 24 0.34 -14.31 -0.63
N SER A 25 0.53 -13.42 -1.60
CA SER A 25 -0.42 -12.34 -1.90
C SER A 25 -1.80 -12.88 -2.25
N LYS A 26 -1.90 -13.96 -3.04
CA LYS A 26 -3.20 -14.60 -3.33
C LYS A 26 -3.92 -15.09 -2.08
N ILE A 27 -3.20 -15.73 -1.15
CA ILE A 27 -3.77 -16.17 0.13
C ILE A 27 -4.32 -14.96 0.90
N ILE A 28 -3.52 -13.89 1.04
CA ILE A 28 -3.91 -12.67 1.76
C ILE A 28 -5.12 -11.98 1.11
N MET A 29 -5.18 -11.92 -0.23
CA MET A 29 -6.30 -11.29 -0.95
C MET A 29 -7.60 -12.08 -0.84
N ASN A 30 -7.52 -13.42 -0.77
CA ASN A 30 -8.69 -14.30 -0.67
C ASN A 30 -9.15 -14.58 0.77
N ALA A 31 -8.37 -14.17 1.77
CA ALA A 31 -8.69 -14.38 3.18
C ALA A 31 -9.95 -13.61 3.61
N SER A 32 -11.01 -14.32 4.00
CA SER A 32 -12.30 -13.72 4.39
C SER A 32 -12.29 -13.09 5.79
N ASN A 33 -11.32 -13.45 6.64
CA ASN A 33 -11.13 -12.90 7.98
C ASN A 33 -10.35 -11.58 8.00
N LEU A 34 -9.83 -11.14 6.85
CA LEU A 34 -9.11 -9.88 6.69
C LEU A 34 -9.98 -8.84 5.97
N GLU A 35 -10.01 -7.63 6.51
CA GLU A 35 -10.45 -6.42 5.82
C GLU A 35 -9.21 -5.70 5.31
N ARG A 36 -9.08 -5.58 4.00
CA ARG A 36 -7.93 -4.95 3.35
C ARG A 36 -8.26 -3.50 3.09
N ILE A 37 -7.40 -2.62 3.59
CA ILE A 37 -7.54 -1.18 3.40
C ILE A 37 -6.25 -0.62 2.82
N ASP A 38 -6.36 0.55 2.21
CA ASP A 38 -5.21 1.27 1.69
C ASP A 38 -5.51 2.76 1.52
N SER A 39 -4.55 3.54 1.07
CA SER A 39 -4.69 4.96 0.79
C SER A 39 -4.63 5.28 -0.71
N GLN A 40 -5.01 6.52 -1.04
CA GLN A 40 -4.82 7.11 -2.36
C GLN A 40 -3.37 7.09 -2.87
N ILE A 41 -2.37 7.03 -1.97
CA ILE A 41 -0.95 6.97 -2.35
C ILE A 41 -0.67 5.67 -3.11
N THR A 42 -1.27 4.57 -2.68
CA THR A 42 -1.13 3.27 -3.33
C THR A 42 -1.76 3.22 -4.71
N LEU A 43 -2.87 3.92 -4.95
CA LEU A 43 -3.45 4.03 -6.30
C LEU A 43 -2.45 4.66 -7.29
N ILE A 44 -1.76 5.71 -6.87
CA ILE A 44 -0.75 6.39 -7.68
C ILE A 44 0.46 5.47 -7.87
N GLU A 45 0.86 4.74 -6.84
CA GLU A 45 1.99 3.82 -6.90
C GLU A 45 1.72 2.62 -7.81
N ILE A 46 0.55 1.98 -7.71
CA ILE A 46 0.08 0.93 -8.61
C ILE A 46 0.14 1.42 -10.06
N ALA A 47 -0.44 2.59 -10.33
CA ALA A 47 -0.44 3.16 -11.68
C ALA A 47 0.98 3.40 -12.20
N SER A 48 1.88 3.90 -11.34
CA SER A 48 3.28 4.16 -11.66
C SER A 48 4.07 2.87 -11.89
N VAL A 49 3.88 1.85 -11.06
CA VAL A 49 4.55 0.54 -11.18
C VAL A 49 4.09 -0.17 -12.45
N ILE A 50 2.77 -0.26 -12.68
CA ILE A 50 2.23 -0.86 -13.91
C ILE A 50 2.74 -0.11 -15.14
N SER A 51 2.73 1.22 -15.12
CA SER A 51 3.17 1.99 -16.28
C SER A 51 4.63 1.76 -16.65
N ARG A 52 5.50 1.58 -15.66
CA ARG A 52 6.94 1.31 -15.83
C ARG A 52 7.23 -0.16 -16.15
N GLN A 53 6.48 -1.08 -15.56
CA GLN A 53 6.75 -2.53 -15.65
C GLN A 53 5.82 -3.25 -16.62
N PHE A 54 5.01 -2.53 -17.40
CA PHE A 54 3.97 -3.09 -18.26
C PHE A 54 4.42 -4.32 -19.07
N GLU A 55 5.59 -4.25 -19.72
CA GLU A 55 6.14 -5.34 -20.53
C GLU A 55 6.55 -6.58 -19.71
N ASN A 56 6.81 -6.39 -18.41
CA ASN A 56 7.23 -7.45 -17.49
C ASN A 56 6.05 -8.00 -16.66
N ILE A 57 4.85 -7.43 -16.80
CA ILE A 57 3.66 -7.93 -16.11
C ILE A 57 3.00 -8.96 -17.02
N LYS A 58 3.09 -10.24 -16.63
CA LYS A 58 2.38 -11.34 -17.28
C LYS A 58 0.90 -11.33 -16.88
N PHE A 59 0.16 -10.41 -17.47
CA PHE A 59 -1.28 -10.30 -17.30
C PHE A 59 -2.00 -11.37 -18.14
N ASN A 60 -3.01 -12.04 -17.58
CA ASN A 60 -3.81 -13.03 -18.32
C ASN A 60 -4.88 -12.31 -19.12
N ASP A 61 -4.54 -11.92 -20.35
CA ASP A 61 -5.41 -11.14 -21.24
C ASP A 61 -6.54 -11.93 -21.87
N HIS A 62 -6.46 -13.26 -21.87
CA HIS A 62 -7.50 -14.16 -22.43
C HIS A 62 -8.90 -13.97 -21.83
N GLU A 63 -9.01 -13.34 -20.66
CA GLU A 63 -10.28 -13.06 -19.99
C GLU A 63 -10.86 -11.68 -20.34
N LEU A 64 -10.07 -10.81 -20.98
CA LEU A 64 -10.48 -9.44 -21.30
C LEU A 64 -10.87 -9.30 -22.78
N LYS A 65 -12.17 -9.20 -23.03
CA LYS A 65 -12.71 -8.92 -24.38
C LYS A 65 -12.14 -7.59 -24.90
N GLY A 66 -11.64 -7.60 -26.15
CA GLY A 66 -11.12 -6.42 -26.83
C GLY A 66 -9.68 -6.05 -26.44
N TRP A 67 -8.97 -6.86 -25.65
CA TRP A 67 -7.60 -6.55 -25.24
C TRP A 67 -6.65 -6.24 -26.40
N GLU A 68 -6.73 -7.00 -27.49
CA GLU A 68 -5.86 -6.82 -28.66
C GLU A 68 -6.07 -5.47 -29.37
N GLU A 69 -7.27 -4.91 -29.28
CA GLU A 69 -7.67 -3.63 -29.91
C GLU A 69 -7.17 -2.41 -29.11
N LEU A 70 -6.83 -2.61 -27.83
CA LEU A 70 -6.37 -1.54 -26.94
C LEU A 70 -4.95 -1.08 -27.28
N ASN A 71 -4.76 0.23 -27.28
CA ASN A 71 -3.42 0.82 -27.34
C ASN A 71 -2.66 0.62 -26.00
N PRO A 72 -1.33 0.84 -25.96
CA PRO A 72 -0.54 0.59 -24.74
C PRO A 72 -0.99 1.37 -23.50
N HIS A 73 -1.55 2.58 -23.66
CA HIS A 73 -2.06 3.37 -22.54
C HIS A 73 -3.36 2.76 -21.99
N GLU A 74 -4.27 2.36 -22.87
CA GLU A 74 -5.52 1.69 -22.51
C GLU A 74 -5.25 0.36 -21.81
N LYS A 75 -4.32 -0.46 -22.33
CA LYS A 75 -3.93 -1.72 -21.68
C LYS A 75 -3.43 -1.51 -20.24
N LYS A 76 -2.60 -0.50 -20.01
CA LYS A 76 -2.13 -0.13 -18.65
C LYS A 76 -3.29 0.27 -17.75
N ALA A 77 -4.20 1.13 -18.23
CA ALA A 77 -5.38 1.54 -17.50
C ALA A 77 -6.29 0.34 -17.17
N THR A 78 -6.47 -0.58 -18.11
CA THR A 78 -7.26 -1.80 -17.92
C THR A 78 -6.68 -2.71 -16.85
N ILE A 79 -5.35 -2.92 -16.80
CA ILE A 79 -4.72 -3.69 -15.72
C ILE A 79 -4.94 -3.02 -14.36
N ILE A 80 -4.81 -1.68 -14.29
CA ILE A 80 -5.04 -0.92 -13.04
C ILE A 80 -6.49 -1.10 -12.57
N LEU A 81 -7.46 -0.94 -13.48
CA LEU A 81 -8.88 -1.11 -13.16
C LEU A 81 -9.21 -2.54 -12.74
N TYR A 82 -8.69 -3.53 -13.46
CA TYR A 82 -8.84 -4.94 -13.10
C TYR A 82 -8.32 -5.20 -11.68
N LEU A 83 -7.14 -4.68 -11.34
CA LEU A 83 -6.61 -4.82 -10.00
C LEU A 83 -7.54 -4.22 -8.94
N ILE A 84 -7.98 -2.98 -9.14
CA ILE A 84 -8.84 -2.30 -8.18
C ILE A 84 -10.14 -3.06 -7.99
N GLU A 85 -10.73 -3.60 -9.06
CA GLU A 85 -11.96 -4.38 -9.03
C GLU A 85 -11.79 -5.73 -8.33
N GLN A 86 -10.69 -6.45 -8.61
CA GLN A 86 -10.47 -7.78 -8.06
C GLN A 86 -10.07 -7.77 -6.58
N LEU A 87 -9.35 -6.75 -6.14
CA LEU A 87 -8.63 -6.83 -4.86
C LEU A 87 -9.48 -6.61 -3.62
N SER A 88 -10.76 -6.24 -3.73
CA SER A 88 -11.63 -5.97 -2.56
C SER A 88 -10.93 -5.11 -1.48
N ILE A 89 -10.16 -4.12 -1.93
CA ILE A 89 -9.42 -3.17 -1.08
C ILE A 89 -10.27 -1.93 -0.89
N ASN A 90 -10.50 -1.55 0.36
CA ASN A 90 -11.14 -0.29 0.70
C ASN A 90 -10.10 0.84 0.68
N PHE A 91 -10.11 1.65 -0.39
CA PHE A 91 -9.23 2.81 -0.49
C PHE A 91 -9.80 4.00 0.27
N TYR A 92 -8.98 4.60 1.13
CA TYR A 92 -9.32 5.78 1.92
C TYR A 92 -8.51 7.01 1.49
N VAL A 93 -9.19 8.15 1.53
CA VAL A 93 -8.61 9.47 1.29
C VAL A 93 -8.48 10.20 2.62
N ASN A 94 -7.27 10.58 2.99
CA ASN A 94 -7.00 11.44 4.15
C ASN A 94 -7.20 12.91 3.74
N LEU A 95 -8.43 13.38 3.88
CA LEU A 95 -8.80 14.77 3.61
C LEU A 95 -8.35 15.65 4.77
N GLY A 96 -7.82 16.82 4.43
CA GLY A 96 -7.47 17.83 5.41
C GLY A 96 -6.09 18.43 5.16
N THR A 97 -5.87 19.53 5.85
CA THR A 97 -4.60 20.22 5.90
C THR A 97 -4.31 20.61 7.33
N GLU A 98 -3.05 20.57 7.72
CA GLU A 98 -2.58 21.08 9.01
C GLU A 98 -1.53 22.17 8.81
N LYS A 99 -1.23 22.88 9.90
CA LYS A 99 -0.14 23.85 9.94
C LYS A 99 1.15 23.13 10.30
N LEU A 100 2.13 23.18 9.42
CA LEU A 100 3.50 22.76 9.69
C LEU A 100 4.34 24.02 9.96
N ASN A 101 4.85 24.18 11.18
CA ASN A 101 5.70 25.31 11.53
C ASN A 101 7.18 24.95 11.31
N LEU A 102 7.85 25.67 10.41
CA LEU A 102 9.28 25.52 10.15
C LEU A 102 9.97 26.87 10.30
N LYS A 103 10.84 27.00 11.31
CA LYS A 103 11.64 28.22 11.57
C LYS A 103 10.80 29.51 11.48
N ASN A 104 9.69 29.57 12.23
CA ASN A 104 8.76 30.71 12.29
C ASN A 104 7.98 30.98 10.99
N GLN A 105 7.93 30.03 10.06
CA GLN A 105 7.05 30.05 8.89
C GLN A 105 5.98 28.97 9.04
N ASP A 106 4.72 29.38 8.89
CA ASP A 106 3.58 28.48 8.89
C ASP A 106 3.27 28.04 7.45
N PHE A 107 3.38 26.73 7.19
CA PHE A 107 2.97 26.12 5.93
C PHE A 107 1.64 25.41 6.13
N LYS A 108 0.66 25.69 5.26
CA LYS A 108 -0.55 24.88 5.16
C LYS A 108 -0.28 23.71 4.22
N ILE A 109 -0.28 22.50 4.75
CA ILE A 109 0.10 21.29 4.01
C ILE A 109 -0.90 20.17 4.28
N ASN A 110 -1.06 19.23 3.34
CA ASN A 110 -1.90 18.05 3.57
C ASN A 110 -1.34 17.17 4.70
N ILE A 111 -2.25 16.53 5.44
CA ILE A 111 -1.93 15.78 6.66
C ILE A 111 -0.99 14.60 6.44
N ASP A 112 -1.04 13.93 5.29
CA ASP A 112 -0.13 12.81 4.99
C ASP A 112 1.29 13.31 4.78
N PHE A 113 1.47 14.42 4.05
CA PHE A 113 2.80 15.02 3.84
C PHE A 113 3.39 15.59 5.14
N SER A 114 2.57 16.22 5.98
CA SER A 114 3.04 16.71 7.28
C SER A 114 3.50 15.56 8.18
N LYS A 115 2.72 14.47 8.24
CA LYS A 115 3.09 13.27 9.00
C LYS A 115 4.34 12.61 8.42
N ALA A 116 4.45 12.49 7.10
CA ALA A 116 5.63 11.96 6.42
C ALA A 116 6.88 12.79 6.76
N PHE A 117 6.77 14.11 6.76
CA PHE A 117 7.86 15.01 7.16
C PHE A 117 8.29 14.78 8.61
N GLN A 118 7.34 14.58 9.53
CA GLN A 118 7.64 14.32 10.95
C GLN A 118 8.36 12.98 11.18
N ILE A 119 7.99 11.93 10.43
CA ILE A 119 8.55 10.58 10.62
C ILE A 119 9.82 10.32 9.80
N ALA A 120 10.04 11.04 8.71
CA ALA A 120 11.21 10.90 7.85
C ALA A 120 12.55 10.87 8.61
N PRO A 121 12.85 11.81 9.54
CA PRO A 121 14.10 11.76 10.29
C PRO A 121 14.18 10.60 11.31
N LEU A 122 13.05 9.99 11.67
CA LEU A 122 12.99 8.89 12.64
C LEU A 122 13.30 7.54 11.98
N PHE A 123 12.76 7.32 10.78
CA PHE A 123 12.82 6.01 10.12
C PHE A 123 13.83 5.95 8.97
N SER A 124 14.21 7.09 8.39
CA SER A 124 15.16 7.17 7.26
C SER A 124 14.78 6.31 6.05
N LEU A 125 13.46 6.13 5.84
CA LEU A 125 12.91 5.41 4.70
C LEU A 125 12.84 6.32 3.46
N ARG A 126 12.54 5.74 2.30
CA ARG A 126 12.35 6.53 1.07
C ARG A 126 11.11 7.40 1.21
N THR A 127 11.04 8.46 0.40
CA THR A 127 9.93 9.43 0.44
C THR A 127 8.56 8.76 0.32
N LEU A 128 8.42 7.81 -0.60
CA LEU A 128 7.13 7.14 -0.82
C LEU A 128 6.78 6.18 0.33
N ASP A 129 7.75 5.43 0.85
CA ASP A 129 7.57 4.57 2.03
C ASP A 129 7.12 5.40 3.25
N ASN A 130 7.73 6.59 3.46
CA ASN A 130 7.29 7.51 4.51
C ASN A 130 5.86 8.03 4.26
N LEU A 131 5.47 8.26 3.01
CA LEU A 131 4.10 8.66 2.68
C LEU A 131 3.09 7.53 2.93
N GLN A 132 3.44 6.29 2.61
CA GLN A 132 2.61 5.11 2.89
C GLN A 132 2.39 4.92 4.38
N LEU A 133 3.47 4.95 5.18
CA LEU A 133 3.37 4.89 6.64
C LEU A 133 2.56 6.07 7.19
N ALA A 134 2.81 7.28 6.70
CA ALA A 134 2.06 8.47 7.12
C ALA A 134 0.56 8.35 6.84
N ALA A 135 0.19 7.87 5.64
CA ALA A 135 -1.20 7.66 5.27
C ALA A 135 -1.86 6.61 6.16
N CYS A 136 -1.20 5.46 6.38
CA CYS A 136 -1.65 4.43 7.31
C CYS A 136 -1.84 4.98 8.74
N LEU A 137 -0.88 5.75 9.24
CA LEU A 137 -0.96 6.35 10.59
C LEU A 137 -2.09 7.37 10.71
N ASN A 138 -2.35 8.17 9.68
CA ASN A 138 -3.46 9.11 9.68
C ASN A 138 -4.82 8.38 9.61
N LEU A 139 -4.91 7.29 8.85
CA LEU A 139 -6.10 6.43 8.87
C LEU A 139 -6.33 5.84 10.26
N LYS A 140 -5.27 5.36 10.91
CA LYS A 140 -5.35 4.87 12.30
C LYS A 140 -5.78 5.95 13.28
N ASN A 141 -5.12 7.11 13.27
CA ASN A 141 -5.23 8.10 14.33
C ASN A 141 -6.34 9.13 14.10
N VAL A 142 -6.55 9.57 12.86
CA VAL A 142 -7.53 10.61 12.51
C VAL A 142 -8.89 9.99 12.21
N LYS A 143 -8.91 8.88 11.47
CA LYS A 143 -10.18 8.16 11.17
C LYS A 143 -10.54 7.12 12.20
N ASN A 144 -9.72 6.93 13.23
CA ASN A 144 -9.91 5.95 14.31
C ASN A 144 -10.11 4.51 13.77
N LEU A 145 -9.44 4.18 12.66
CA LEU A 145 -9.44 2.83 12.12
C LEU A 145 -8.48 1.96 12.94
N LYS A 146 -8.97 0.80 13.40
CA LYS A 146 -8.15 -0.15 14.14
C LYS A 146 -7.31 -1.00 13.19
N ILE A 147 -6.28 -0.40 12.60
CA ILE A 147 -5.35 -1.11 11.72
C ILE A 147 -4.50 -2.05 12.58
N ASP A 148 -4.69 -3.36 12.40
CA ASP A 148 -3.97 -4.39 13.14
C ASP A 148 -2.53 -4.55 12.59
N TYR A 149 -2.37 -4.53 11.27
CA TYR A 149 -1.08 -4.77 10.61
C TYR A 149 -0.83 -3.86 9.40
N PHE A 150 0.41 -3.42 9.24
CA PHE A 150 0.97 -2.92 7.98
C PHE A 150 1.79 -4.04 7.35
N ILE A 151 1.36 -4.55 6.20
CA ILE A 151 1.95 -5.73 5.56
C ILE A 151 2.87 -5.28 4.43
N THR A 152 4.14 -5.66 4.50
CA THR A 152 5.15 -5.33 3.48
C THR A 152 6.20 -6.44 3.38
N SER A 153 6.78 -6.57 2.19
CA SER A 153 7.99 -7.37 1.96
C SER A 153 9.24 -6.51 1.76
N ASP A 154 9.17 -5.19 2.00
CA ASP A 154 10.34 -4.30 1.92
C ASP A 154 11.21 -4.46 3.18
N GLU A 155 12.41 -5.01 2.99
CA GLU A 155 13.39 -5.25 4.05
C GLU A 155 13.79 -3.97 4.80
N LEU A 156 13.82 -2.81 4.14
CA LEU A 156 14.13 -1.54 4.81
C LEU A 156 13.05 -1.19 5.82
N ILE A 157 11.76 -1.37 5.48
CA ILE A 157 10.66 -1.12 6.40
C ILE A 157 10.63 -2.18 7.51
N LEU A 158 10.83 -3.45 7.16
CA LEU A 158 10.84 -4.56 8.12
C LEU A 158 11.96 -4.44 9.16
N ASN A 159 13.16 -4.02 8.75
CA ASN A 159 14.26 -3.76 9.65
C ASN A 159 13.95 -2.63 10.66
N GLN A 160 13.05 -1.70 10.30
CA GLN A 160 12.59 -0.61 11.16
C GLN A 160 11.33 -0.96 11.97
N SER A 161 10.75 -2.14 11.81
CA SER A 161 9.48 -2.57 12.42
C SER A 161 9.41 -2.33 13.93
N LYS A 162 10.48 -2.66 14.68
CA LYS A 162 10.54 -2.44 16.14
C LYS A 162 10.50 -0.96 16.51
N ILE A 163 11.17 -0.11 15.73
CA ILE A 163 11.20 1.34 15.95
C ILE A 163 9.83 1.94 15.59
N ILE A 164 9.25 1.51 14.47
CA ILE A 164 7.90 1.91 14.03
C ILE A 164 6.86 1.54 15.11
N GLN A 165 6.83 0.28 15.56
CA GLN A 165 5.92 -0.16 16.62
C GLN A 165 6.09 0.69 17.89
N LYS A 166 7.33 0.94 18.31
CA LYS A 166 7.61 1.70 19.54
C LYS A 166 7.17 3.16 19.46
N LEU A 167 7.40 3.82 18.32
CA LEU A 167 7.19 5.27 18.19
C LEU A 167 5.77 5.66 17.75
N VAL A 168 5.10 4.80 16.98
CA VAL A 168 3.80 5.12 16.37
C VAL A 168 2.74 4.02 16.55
N ASP A 169 3.05 2.99 17.34
CA ASP A 169 2.14 1.90 17.69
C ASP A 169 1.59 1.15 16.47
N LEU A 170 2.39 0.98 15.42
CA LEU A 170 1.99 0.28 14.21
C LEU A 170 2.76 -1.03 14.04
N THR A 171 2.03 -2.14 13.96
CA THR A 171 2.62 -3.47 13.76
C THR A 171 2.96 -3.66 12.29
N VAL A 172 4.24 -3.60 11.97
CA VAL A 172 4.74 -3.94 10.63
C VAL A 172 5.06 -5.43 10.57
N ILE A 173 4.54 -6.15 9.58
CA ILE A 173 4.69 -7.60 9.47
C ILE A 173 5.02 -8.05 8.05
N HIS A 174 5.90 -9.05 7.94
CA HIS A 174 6.16 -9.76 6.68
C HIS A 174 4.93 -10.63 6.31
N PRO A 175 4.54 -10.72 5.03
CA PRO A 175 3.31 -11.41 4.65
C PRO A 175 3.29 -12.91 5.00
N GLU A 176 4.42 -13.61 5.01
CA GLU A 176 4.49 -15.00 5.50
C GLU A 176 4.13 -15.10 6.98
N LYS A 177 4.61 -14.15 7.79
CA LYS A 177 4.35 -14.14 9.22
C LYS A 177 2.88 -13.88 9.53
N LEU A 178 2.20 -13.09 8.69
CA LEU A 178 0.76 -12.90 8.80
C LEU A 178 0.00 -14.21 8.58
N ILE A 179 0.34 -14.97 7.53
CA ILE A 179 -0.28 -16.27 7.25
C ILE A 179 -0.13 -17.22 8.46
N GLU A 180 1.05 -17.25 9.07
CA GLU A 180 1.30 -18.06 10.27
C GLU A 180 0.42 -17.66 11.46
N ILE A 181 0.29 -16.35 11.73
CA ILE A 181 -0.41 -15.83 12.92
C ILE A 181 -1.93 -15.89 12.76
N GLU A 182 -2.43 -15.57 11.58
CA GLU A 182 -3.87 -15.52 11.29
C GLU A 182 -4.41 -16.84 10.73
N HIS A 183 -3.56 -17.85 10.60
CA HIS A 183 -3.88 -19.19 10.10
C HIS A 183 -4.63 -19.17 8.75
N LEU A 184 -4.07 -18.43 7.79
CA LEU A 184 -4.64 -18.20 6.46
C LEU A 184 -4.38 -19.35 5.47
#